data_AF-A0A3L6RYM7-F1
#
_entry.id   AF-A0A3L6RYM7-F1
#
_cell.length_a   1.000
_cell.length_b   1.000
_cell.length_c   1.000
_cell.angle_alpha   90.00
_cell.angle_beta   90.00
_cell.angle_gamma   90.00
#
_symmetry.space_group_name_H-M   'P 1'
#
loop_
_entity.id
_entity.type
_entity.pdbx_description
1 polymer ?
#
loop_
_entity_poly.entity_id
_entity_poly.type
_entity_poly.pdbx_seq_one_letter_code
_entity_poly.pdbx_strand_id
1 'polypeptide(L)'
;MSQRMGDKGGDDPHEKQFLLVESRAGAENAEAAYVVFLPLVEGVFRASLQGGAGDALELCVESGDADMRAASFDRALFVGAAESDPFAAIAGAVAAAKSALKTFRVRAKKKLPGIVDYFGWCTWDAFYQDVTQEGVEAGLRSLIAGGAPPKFVIIDEGWQSVGTDQPSPSEHAGEAKQPLLPRLTGIRENCKFQNVEDPATGIKTVVRAAKEEYGLKYAFVWHAITGYWGGVRPGAAGMERYGSSMQFPKISPGVAENDPGMTTDWITAQGVGLMHPRAVYRFYDEQHAYLAAAGVDGVKVDEQCILETLGAGHGGRAQLTRRSTLWQIGSSKQTAVVRASDDFFPRDPASHTIHIAAVAYNSVFLGEFMLPDWDMFHSLQPAGDYHGSARAISGGPVYVSDAPGKHDFELLKKIVLPDGSVLRARLLGRPTKDCLFTDPARDGVSLLKIWNMNKFTGVLGVYNCQGAAWSFV
;
A
#
# COMPACT_ATOMS: atom_id res chain seq x y z
N MET A 1 -2.85 -8.59 5.20
CA MET A 1 -3.60 -7.97 6.32
C MET A 1 -5.10 -8.23 6.20
N SER A 2 -5.64 -9.23 6.90
CA SER A 2 -7.09 -9.47 7.03
C SER A 2 -7.61 -8.99 8.39
N GLN A 3 -8.87 -8.56 8.44
CA GLN A 3 -9.53 -8.27 9.70
C GLN A 3 -9.63 -9.54 10.56
N ARG A 4 -9.31 -9.40 11.85
CA ARG A 4 -9.44 -10.44 12.88
C ARG A 4 -10.36 -9.93 13.97
N MET A 5 -11.35 -10.74 14.30
CA MET A 5 -12.36 -10.49 15.32
C MET A 5 -12.34 -11.64 16.32
N GLY A 6 -12.72 -11.36 17.55
CA GLY A 6 -12.76 -12.31 18.65
C GLY A 6 -13.57 -11.74 19.81
N ASP A 7 -13.85 -12.58 20.80
CA ASP A 7 -14.54 -12.22 22.04
C ASP A 7 -13.62 -12.25 23.26
N LYS A 8 -12.35 -12.61 23.04
CA LYS A 8 -11.32 -12.84 24.05
C LYS A 8 -10.06 -12.06 23.74
N GLY A 9 -9.36 -11.61 24.79
CA GLY A 9 -8.03 -11.01 24.64
C GLY A 9 -7.03 -11.98 24.02
N GLY A 10 -7.16 -13.28 24.31
CA GLY A 10 -6.34 -14.33 23.72
C GLY A 10 -6.53 -14.55 22.20
N ASP A 11 -7.59 -13.99 21.60
CA ASP A 11 -7.85 -14.12 20.16
C ASP A 11 -7.04 -13.12 19.31
N ASP A 12 -6.43 -12.11 19.94
CA ASP A 12 -5.70 -11.08 19.20
C ASP A 12 -4.36 -11.62 18.67
N PRO A 13 -4.10 -11.52 17.35
CA PRO A 13 -2.84 -11.96 16.77
C PRO A 13 -1.69 -11.07 17.24
N HIS A 14 -0.47 -11.58 17.11
CA HIS A 14 0.72 -10.77 17.35
C HIS A 14 0.75 -9.50 16.49
N GLU A 15 1.40 -8.47 17.02
CA GLU A 15 1.67 -7.19 16.34
C GLU A 15 0.44 -6.31 15.98
N LYS A 16 -0.71 -6.53 16.62
CA LYS A 16 -1.90 -5.70 16.39
C LYS A 16 -1.62 -4.22 16.62
N GLN A 17 -1.95 -3.37 15.64
CA GLN A 17 -1.73 -1.90 15.68
C GLN A 17 -2.98 -1.08 15.95
N PHE A 18 -4.13 -1.73 15.98
CA PHE A 18 -5.41 -1.08 16.20
C PHE A 18 -6.41 -2.14 16.66
N LEU A 19 -7.06 -1.88 17.79
CA LEU A 19 -8.14 -2.73 18.31
C LEU A 19 -9.33 -1.84 18.68
N LEU A 20 -10.49 -2.24 18.18
CA LEU A 20 -11.78 -1.65 18.51
C LEU A 20 -12.60 -2.70 19.25
N VAL A 21 -13.11 -2.35 20.42
CA VAL A 21 -13.91 -3.23 21.28
C VAL A 21 -15.31 -2.67 21.41
N GLU A 22 -16.32 -3.50 21.18
CA GLU A 22 -17.70 -3.21 21.55
C GLU A 22 -17.95 -3.72 22.98
N SER A 23 -18.35 -2.81 23.87
CA SER A 23 -18.71 -3.14 25.24
C SER A 23 -20.19 -2.82 25.47
N ARG A 24 -20.95 -3.84 25.87
CA ARG A 24 -22.33 -3.68 26.35
C ARG A 24 -22.29 -3.94 27.84
N ALA A 25 -22.75 -2.98 28.65
CA ALA A 25 -22.62 -2.99 30.12
C ALA A 25 -23.47 -4.06 30.84
N GLY A 26 -23.38 -5.33 30.39
CA GLY A 26 -24.03 -6.49 31.01
C GLY A 26 -25.54 -6.64 30.73
N ALA A 27 -26.14 -5.78 29.91
CA ALA A 27 -27.56 -5.87 29.55
C ALA A 27 -27.74 -5.94 28.03
N GLU A 28 -28.60 -6.86 27.55
CA GLU A 28 -28.86 -7.11 26.12
C GLU A 28 -29.35 -5.86 25.36
N ASN A 29 -29.96 -4.89 26.08
CA ASN A 29 -30.51 -3.66 25.51
C ASN A 29 -29.73 -2.38 25.89
N ALA A 30 -28.55 -2.49 26.51
CA ALA A 30 -27.73 -1.32 26.80
C ALA A 30 -27.13 -0.74 25.51
N GLU A 31 -27.06 0.59 25.41
CA GLU A 31 -26.30 1.22 24.34
C GLU A 31 -24.83 0.78 24.43
N ALA A 32 -24.27 0.37 23.29
CA ALA A 32 -22.90 -0.08 23.22
C ALA A 32 -21.93 1.11 23.39
N ALA A 33 -20.95 0.94 24.26
CA ALA A 33 -19.76 1.78 24.30
C ALA A 33 -18.67 1.16 23.42
N TYR A 34 -17.88 2.02 22.77
CA TYR A 34 -16.80 1.62 21.89
C TYR A 34 -15.47 2.05 22.47
N VAL A 35 -14.59 1.09 22.72
CA VAL A 35 -13.26 1.33 23.28
C VAL A 35 -12.21 1.12 22.18
N VAL A 36 -11.31 2.06 22.03
CA VAL A 36 -10.18 2.01 21.09
C VAL A 36 -8.90 1.84 21.87
N PHE A 37 -8.15 0.80 21.54
CA PHE A 37 -6.76 0.63 21.97
C PHE A 37 -5.85 0.96 20.78
N LEU A 38 -5.02 1.98 20.95
CA LEU A 38 -4.14 2.49 19.91
C LEU A 38 -2.69 2.47 20.41
N PRO A 39 -1.92 1.42 20.08
CA PRO A 39 -0.48 1.38 20.30
C PRO A 39 0.23 2.55 19.59
N LEU A 40 1.24 3.11 20.24
CA LEU A 40 1.94 4.30 19.75
C LEU A 40 3.43 4.02 19.55
N VAL A 41 4.08 4.92 18.82
CA VAL A 41 5.53 4.92 18.62
C VAL A 41 6.16 5.95 19.57
N GLU A 42 7.07 5.50 20.42
CA GLU A 42 7.81 6.33 21.39
C GLU A 42 9.31 6.23 21.14
N GLY A 43 9.91 7.34 20.70
CA GLY A 43 11.32 7.36 20.28
C GLY A 43 11.57 6.40 19.11
N VAL A 44 12.38 5.38 19.38
CA VAL A 44 12.77 4.32 18.45
C VAL A 44 11.98 3.01 18.64
N PHE A 45 11.04 2.99 19.57
CA PHE A 45 10.23 1.82 19.91
C PHE A 45 8.82 1.96 19.33
N ARG A 46 8.28 0.84 18.86
CA ARG A 46 6.90 0.67 18.42
C ARG A 46 6.19 -0.20 19.44
N ALA A 47 4.97 0.18 19.83
CA ALA A 47 4.10 -0.68 20.59
C ALA A 47 3.14 -1.47 19.69
N SER A 48 2.70 -2.63 20.17
CA SER A 48 1.65 -3.45 19.59
C SER A 48 0.86 -4.19 20.67
N LEU A 49 -0.30 -4.72 20.30
CA LEU A 49 -1.07 -5.63 21.16
C LEU A 49 -0.95 -7.06 20.64
N GLN A 50 -1.15 -8.01 21.54
CA GLN A 50 -1.22 -9.43 21.24
C GLN A 50 -1.99 -10.19 22.33
N GLY A 51 -2.53 -11.35 21.99
CA GLY A 51 -3.09 -12.28 22.96
C GLY A 51 -2.03 -12.92 23.85
N GLY A 52 -2.31 -12.98 25.14
CA GLY A 52 -1.46 -13.57 26.17
C GLY A 52 -2.09 -14.76 26.87
N ALA A 53 -1.32 -15.40 27.75
CA ALA A 53 -1.79 -16.54 28.51
C ALA A 53 -2.97 -16.18 29.43
N GLY A 54 -3.96 -17.06 29.52
CA GLY A 54 -5.12 -16.85 30.40
C GLY A 54 -6.07 -15.76 29.93
N ASP A 55 -6.22 -15.59 28.61
CA ASP A 55 -7.11 -14.58 27.98
C ASP A 55 -6.67 -13.12 28.24
N ALA A 56 -5.37 -12.93 28.50
CA ALA A 56 -4.80 -11.61 28.68
C ALA A 56 -4.65 -10.89 27.33
N LEU A 57 -4.76 -9.56 27.35
CA LEU A 57 -4.29 -8.70 26.27
C LEU A 57 -2.94 -8.11 26.70
N GLU A 58 -1.89 -8.41 25.96
CA GLU A 58 -0.53 -7.98 26.25
C GLU A 58 -0.13 -6.76 25.41
N LEU A 59 0.60 -5.83 26.04
CA LEU A 59 1.25 -4.72 25.35
C LEU A 59 2.72 -5.09 25.10
N CYS A 60 3.08 -5.27 23.84
CA CYS A 60 4.47 -5.47 23.43
C CYS A 60 5.08 -4.13 23.01
N VAL A 61 6.31 -3.84 23.44
CA VAL A 61 7.05 -2.63 23.06
C VAL A 61 8.46 -3.02 22.62
N GLU A 62 8.79 -2.73 21.36
CA GLU A 62 10.00 -3.24 20.76
C GLU A 62 10.63 -2.26 19.75
N SER A 63 11.95 -2.33 19.65
CA SER A 63 12.75 -1.58 18.67
C SER A 63 13.08 -2.42 17.44
N GLY A 64 13.12 -3.75 17.56
CA GLY A 64 13.72 -4.64 16.55
C GLY A 64 15.26 -4.57 16.51
N ASP A 65 15.89 -3.98 17.53
CA ASP A 65 17.34 -3.85 17.65
C ASP A 65 17.76 -4.10 19.11
N ALA A 66 18.54 -5.16 19.34
CA ALA A 66 18.91 -5.63 20.68
C ALA A 66 19.78 -4.62 21.46
N ASP A 67 20.42 -3.69 20.75
CA ASP A 67 21.23 -2.63 21.32
C ASP A 67 20.38 -1.43 21.78
N MET A 68 19.12 -1.36 21.35
CA MET A 68 18.21 -0.28 21.73
C MET A 68 17.34 -0.72 22.92
N ARG A 69 17.67 -0.21 24.11
CA ARG A 69 17.00 -0.54 25.38
C ARG A 69 16.45 0.72 26.05
N ALA A 70 15.30 0.57 26.71
CA ALA A 70 14.70 1.60 27.54
C ALA A 70 14.24 0.98 28.87
N ALA A 71 14.30 1.77 29.94
CA ALA A 71 13.87 1.33 31.29
C ALA A 71 12.38 1.58 31.53
N SER A 72 11.76 2.49 30.78
CA SER A 72 10.36 2.89 30.92
C SER A 72 9.83 3.51 29.62
N PHE A 73 8.50 3.53 29.49
CA PHE A 73 7.77 4.15 28.39
C PHE A 73 6.60 4.96 28.95
N ASP A 74 6.43 6.19 28.48
CA ASP A 74 5.41 7.10 29.01
C ASP A 74 4.09 7.03 28.22
N ARG A 75 4.16 6.60 26.95
CA ARG A 75 3.08 6.78 25.96
C ARG A 75 2.98 5.61 25.00
N ALA A 76 3.27 4.38 25.43
CA ALA A 76 3.23 3.20 24.57
C ALA A 76 1.81 2.87 24.05
N LEU A 77 0.75 3.22 24.80
CA LEU A 77 -0.62 2.88 24.45
C LEU A 77 -1.57 4.05 24.78
N PHE A 78 -2.45 4.38 23.84
CA PHE A 78 -3.62 5.20 24.11
C PHE A 78 -4.87 4.32 24.22
N VAL A 79 -5.71 4.57 25.23
CA VAL A 79 -7.03 3.95 25.38
C VAL A 79 -8.07 5.05 25.49
N GLY A 80 -9.11 4.98 24.67
CA GLY A 80 -10.22 5.93 24.70
C GLY A 80 -11.54 5.23 24.47
N ALA A 81 -12.62 5.77 25.02
CA ALA A 81 -13.97 5.26 24.85
C ALA A 81 -14.91 6.36 24.36
N ALA A 82 -15.88 6.00 23.53
CA ALA A 82 -17.03 6.84 23.21
C ALA A 82 -18.32 6.02 23.25
N GLU A 83 -19.41 6.68 23.63
CA GLU A 83 -20.75 6.10 23.63
C GLU A 83 -21.32 6.10 22.21
N SER A 84 -21.97 5.01 21.84
CA SER A 84 -22.95 4.92 20.74
C SER A 84 -22.42 5.12 19.31
N ASP A 85 -21.24 5.70 19.09
CA ASP A 85 -20.63 5.88 17.77
C ASP A 85 -19.17 5.37 17.72
N PRO A 86 -18.90 4.23 17.05
CA PRO A 86 -17.56 3.67 16.93
C PRO A 86 -16.64 4.55 16.06
N PHE A 87 -17.18 5.26 15.07
CA PHE A 87 -16.37 6.13 14.21
C PHE A 87 -15.91 7.37 14.98
N ALA A 88 -16.76 7.91 15.85
CA ALA A 88 -16.39 8.98 16.76
C ALA A 88 -15.33 8.52 17.78
N ALA A 89 -15.45 7.29 18.33
CA ALA A 89 -14.44 6.71 19.21
C ALA A 89 -13.05 6.67 18.53
N ILE A 90 -13.00 6.19 17.29
CA ILE A 90 -11.77 6.09 16.50
C ILE A 90 -11.19 7.48 16.20
N ALA A 91 -12.01 8.40 15.66
CA ALA A 91 -11.57 9.74 15.34
C ALA A 91 -11.08 10.50 16.59
N GLY A 92 -11.77 10.32 17.73
CA GLY A 92 -11.38 10.87 19.02
C GLY A 92 -10.05 10.33 19.53
N ALA A 93 -9.83 9.02 19.44
CA ALA A 93 -8.58 8.38 19.82
C ALA A 93 -7.41 8.88 18.98
N VAL A 94 -7.57 8.95 17.65
CA VAL A 94 -6.53 9.48 16.76
C VAL A 94 -6.28 10.97 17.01
N ALA A 95 -7.31 11.77 17.29
CA ALA A 95 -7.16 13.17 17.64
C ALA A 95 -6.38 13.37 18.95
N ALA A 96 -6.64 12.54 19.96
CA ALA A 96 -5.91 12.55 21.22
C ALA A 96 -4.44 12.14 21.02
N ALA A 97 -4.19 11.04 20.28
CA ALA A 97 -2.83 10.61 19.92
C ALA A 97 -2.07 11.71 19.15
N LYS A 98 -2.74 12.39 18.22
CA LYS A 98 -2.17 13.54 17.49
C LYS A 98 -1.82 14.70 18.43
N SER A 99 -2.66 15.00 19.42
CA SER A 99 -2.40 16.05 20.40
C SER A 99 -1.21 15.71 21.31
N ALA A 100 -1.11 14.44 21.72
CA ALA A 100 -0.04 13.94 22.57
C ALA A 100 1.31 13.86 21.84
N LEU A 101 1.34 13.24 20.65
CA LEU A 101 2.56 12.97 19.91
C LEU A 101 3.06 14.17 19.10
N LYS A 102 2.15 14.96 18.52
CA LYS A 102 2.46 16.11 17.64
C LYS A 102 3.38 15.77 16.45
N THR A 103 3.42 14.51 16.03
CA THR A 103 4.28 14.01 14.95
C THR A 103 3.56 13.86 13.61
N PHE A 104 2.22 13.95 13.59
CA PHE A 104 1.44 13.74 12.38
C PHE A 104 0.21 14.65 12.30
N ARG A 105 -0.40 14.65 11.11
CA ARG A 105 -1.70 15.28 10.85
C ARG A 105 -2.71 14.20 10.48
N VAL A 106 -3.94 14.36 10.94
CA VAL A 106 -5.06 13.51 10.53
C VAL A 106 -5.41 13.76 9.07
N ARG A 107 -5.92 12.73 8.38
CA ARG A 107 -6.26 12.76 6.94
C ARG A 107 -7.18 13.92 6.59
N ALA A 108 -8.19 14.19 7.41
CA ALA A 108 -9.15 15.28 7.19
C ALA A 108 -8.53 16.69 7.17
N LYS A 109 -7.28 16.85 7.61
CA LYS A 109 -6.53 18.12 7.58
C LYS A 109 -5.49 18.19 6.44
N LYS A 110 -5.44 17.17 5.58
CA LYS A 110 -4.52 17.09 4.43
C LYS A 110 -5.29 17.28 3.13
N LYS A 111 -4.66 17.89 2.13
CA LYS A 111 -5.25 18.05 0.79
C LYS A 111 -5.26 16.70 0.06
N LEU A 112 -6.36 16.35 -0.60
CA LEU A 112 -6.40 15.18 -1.50
C LEU A 112 -5.49 15.40 -2.72
N PRO A 113 -4.77 14.36 -3.20
CA PRO A 113 -4.02 14.46 -4.44
C PRO A 113 -4.95 14.52 -5.64
N GLY A 114 -4.59 15.29 -6.67
CA GLY A 114 -5.47 15.55 -7.80
C GLY A 114 -5.80 14.33 -8.66
N ILE A 115 -5.03 13.23 -8.53
CA ILE A 115 -5.27 11.97 -9.25
C ILE A 115 -6.62 11.33 -8.89
N VAL A 116 -7.15 11.58 -7.68
CA VAL A 116 -8.34 10.88 -7.17
C VAL A 116 -9.61 11.26 -7.92
N ASP A 117 -9.65 12.45 -8.53
CA ASP A 117 -10.82 12.92 -9.27
C ASP A 117 -10.82 12.45 -10.73
N TYR A 118 -9.83 11.65 -11.12
CA TYR A 118 -9.70 11.14 -12.48
C TYR A 118 -9.57 9.61 -12.53
N PHE A 119 -9.92 9.07 -13.68
CA PHE A 119 -9.65 7.68 -14.03
C PHE A 119 -8.17 7.53 -14.42
N GLY A 120 -7.56 6.41 -14.03
CA GLY A 120 -6.18 6.10 -14.39
C GLY A 120 -5.96 4.68 -14.88
N TRP A 121 -4.71 4.41 -15.22
CA TRP A 121 -4.26 3.09 -15.66
C TRP A 121 -2.88 2.77 -15.06
N CYS A 122 -2.70 1.55 -14.61
CA CYS A 122 -1.43 1.04 -14.09
C CYS A 122 -0.92 -0.08 -14.99
N THR A 123 0.37 -0.08 -15.30
CA THR A 123 0.95 -1.02 -16.28
C THR A 123 1.27 -2.41 -15.72
N TRP A 124 1.09 -2.63 -14.41
CA TRP A 124 1.53 -3.86 -13.72
C TRP A 124 0.91 -5.12 -14.31
N ASP A 125 -0.40 -5.35 -14.21
CA ASP A 125 -0.99 -6.60 -14.73
C ASP A 125 -0.98 -6.68 -16.27
N ALA A 126 -0.81 -5.54 -16.94
CA ALA A 126 -0.73 -5.47 -18.39
C ALA A 126 0.59 -6.03 -18.95
N PHE A 127 1.71 -5.80 -18.25
CA PHE A 127 3.04 -6.14 -18.77
C PHE A 127 4.00 -6.75 -17.75
N TYR A 128 3.69 -6.68 -16.46
CA TYR A 128 4.63 -6.93 -15.37
C TYR A 128 5.97 -6.22 -15.65
N GLN A 129 7.08 -6.94 -15.57
CA GLN A 129 8.42 -6.43 -15.83
C GLN A 129 8.70 -6.12 -17.32
N ASP A 130 7.82 -6.47 -18.25
CA ASP A 130 8.02 -6.32 -19.70
C ASP A 130 7.50 -4.98 -20.24
N VAL A 131 7.10 -4.04 -19.37
CA VAL A 131 6.61 -2.72 -19.81
C VAL A 131 7.64 -1.98 -20.68
N THR A 132 7.17 -1.39 -21.79
CA THR A 132 7.96 -0.56 -22.72
C THR A 132 7.23 0.77 -22.99
N GLN A 133 7.93 1.72 -23.61
CA GLN A 133 7.30 2.95 -24.08
C GLN A 133 6.11 2.67 -25.03
N GLU A 134 6.29 1.78 -26.00
CA GLU A 134 5.25 1.42 -26.98
C GLU A 134 4.07 0.73 -26.31
N GLY A 135 4.32 -0.11 -25.30
CA GLY A 135 3.28 -0.75 -24.50
C GLY A 135 2.41 0.26 -23.76
N VAL A 136 3.05 1.26 -23.13
CA VAL A 136 2.33 2.36 -22.46
C VAL A 136 1.46 3.12 -23.46
N GLU A 137 2.03 3.56 -24.58
CA GLU A 137 1.31 4.29 -25.62
C GLU A 137 0.13 3.50 -26.21
N ALA A 138 0.31 2.20 -26.44
CA ALA A 138 -0.74 1.32 -26.93
C ALA A 138 -1.92 1.21 -25.96
N GLY A 139 -1.66 1.12 -24.65
CA GLY A 139 -2.73 1.09 -23.63
C GLY A 139 -3.48 2.42 -23.53
N LEU A 140 -2.76 3.54 -23.54
CA LEU A 140 -3.39 4.88 -23.56
C LEU A 140 -4.30 5.04 -24.78
N ARG A 141 -3.82 4.66 -25.96
CA ARG A 141 -4.62 4.69 -27.20
C ARG A 141 -5.85 3.80 -27.11
N SER A 142 -5.71 2.59 -26.56
CA SER A 142 -6.81 1.64 -26.42
C SER A 142 -7.93 2.19 -25.52
N LEU A 143 -7.58 2.77 -24.37
CA LEU A 143 -8.55 3.33 -23.43
C LEU A 143 -9.27 4.56 -23.99
N ILE A 144 -8.53 5.45 -24.66
CA ILE A 144 -9.10 6.64 -25.32
C ILE A 144 -10.06 6.23 -26.43
N ALA A 145 -9.67 5.28 -27.30
CA ALA A 145 -10.51 4.79 -28.38
C ALA A 145 -11.81 4.12 -27.87
N GLY A 146 -11.75 3.49 -26.69
CA GLY A 146 -12.92 2.89 -26.05
C GLY A 146 -13.83 3.86 -25.27
N GLY A 147 -13.49 5.15 -25.23
CA GLY A 147 -14.29 6.17 -24.55
C GLY A 147 -14.10 6.26 -23.04
N ALA A 148 -13.03 5.67 -22.50
CA ALA A 148 -12.64 5.76 -21.09
C ALA A 148 -11.23 6.39 -20.96
N PRO A 149 -11.05 7.66 -21.36
CA PRO A 149 -9.71 8.26 -21.44
C PRO A 149 -9.10 8.45 -20.04
N PRO A 150 -7.96 7.81 -19.72
CA PRO A 150 -7.29 8.02 -18.44
C PRO A 150 -6.70 9.42 -18.37
N LYS A 151 -6.59 9.98 -17.16
CA LYS A 151 -5.86 11.23 -16.89
C LYS A 151 -4.65 11.04 -16.00
N PHE A 152 -4.37 9.81 -15.58
CA PHE A 152 -3.06 9.47 -15.07
C PHE A 152 -2.64 8.05 -15.48
N VAL A 153 -1.33 7.85 -15.53
CA VAL A 153 -0.72 6.53 -15.70
C VAL A 153 0.29 6.28 -14.58
N ILE A 154 0.34 5.05 -14.09
CA ILE A 154 1.43 4.54 -13.26
C ILE A 154 2.24 3.59 -14.14
N ILE A 155 3.45 4.00 -14.52
CA ILE A 155 4.44 3.12 -15.14
C ILE A 155 5.03 2.30 -14.00
N ASP A 156 4.48 1.10 -13.82
CA ASP A 156 4.82 0.18 -12.74
C ASP A 156 6.20 -0.47 -12.97
N GLU A 157 6.53 -1.49 -12.17
CA GLU A 157 7.82 -2.18 -12.21
C GLU A 157 8.25 -2.56 -13.64
N GLY A 158 9.56 -2.50 -13.89
CA GLY A 158 10.19 -2.92 -15.14
C GLY A 158 10.86 -1.79 -15.91
N TRP A 159 10.74 -0.53 -15.49
CA TRP A 159 11.40 0.61 -16.15
C TRP A 159 12.84 0.88 -15.62
N GLN A 160 13.17 0.44 -14.40
CA GLN A 160 14.45 0.74 -13.74
C GLN A 160 15.62 -0.08 -14.30
N SER A 161 16.83 0.47 -14.22
CA SER A 161 18.08 -0.25 -14.49
C SER A 161 18.42 -1.20 -13.35
N VAL A 162 18.33 -2.51 -13.60
CA VAL A 162 18.55 -3.56 -12.61
C VAL A 162 19.45 -4.67 -13.13
N GLY A 163 19.96 -5.49 -12.22
CA GLY A 163 20.55 -6.79 -12.58
C GLY A 163 20.72 -7.68 -11.36
N THR A 164 21.19 -8.90 -11.60
CA THR A 164 21.45 -9.94 -10.58
C THR A 164 22.93 -10.03 -10.15
N ASP A 165 23.21 -10.45 -8.92
CA ASP A 165 24.58 -10.53 -8.37
C ASP A 165 25.47 -11.53 -9.13
N GLN A 166 24.86 -12.56 -9.71
CA GLN A 166 25.49 -13.55 -10.58
C GLN A 166 25.05 -13.33 -12.04
N PRO A 167 25.91 -13.62 -13.04
CA PRO A 167 25.49 -13.63 -14.44
C PRO A 167 24.36 -14.64 -14.65
N SER A 168 23.42 -14.31 -15.54
CA SER A 168 22.34 -15.23 -15.93
C SER A 168 22.97 -16.56 -16.35
N PRO A 169 22.48 -17.72 -15.84
CA PRO A 169 22.91 -19.00 -16.35
C PRO A 169 22.70 -19.04 -17.86
N SER A 170 23.64 -19.64 -18.61
CA SER A 170 23.37 -20.00 -20.00
C SER A 170 22.15 -20.91 -20.04
N GLU A 171 21.35 -20.82 -21.12
CA GLU A 171 20.08 -21.56 -21.32
C GLU A 171 20.21 -23.11 -21.29
N HIS A 172 21.39 -23.65 -21.00
CA HIS A 172 21.75 -25.07 -21.16
C HIS A 172 21.94 -25.85 -19.84
N ALA A 173 21.50 -25.34 -18.69
CA ALA A 173 21.60 -26.06 -17.41
C ALA A 173 20.22 -26.57 -16.94
N GLY A 174 19.94 -27.86 -17.16
CA GLY A 174 18.68 -28.54 -16.86
C GLY A 174 18.40 -28.83 -15.37
N GLU A 175 18.65 -27.90 -14.47
CA GLU A 175 18.20 -27.96 -13.07
C GLU A 175 17.38 -26.71 -12.75
N ALA A 176 16.29 -26.88 -12.00
CA ALA A 176 15.46 -25.77 -11.50
C ALA A 176 16.28 -24.91 -10.53
N LYS A 177 17.04 -23.94 -11.07
CA LYS A 177 17.85 -23.00 -10.28
C LYS A 177 16.98 -21.90 -9.73
N GLN A 178 17.28 -21.49 -8.50
CA GLN A 178 16.58 -20.43 -7.78
C GLN A 178 16.61 -19.12 -8.60
N PRO A 179 15.47 -18.41 -8.75
CA PRO A 179 15.45 -17.12 -9.43
C PRO A 179 16.31 -16.11 -8.67
N LEU A 180 17.16 -15.38 -9.38
CA LEU A 180 18.08 -14.41 -8.80
C LEU A 180 17.36 -13.09 -8.51
N LEU A 181 17.53 -12.55 -7.31
CA LEU A 181 16.91 -11.30 -6.87
C LEU A 181 17.55 -10.09 -7.58
N PRO A 182 16.82 -9.36 -8.44
CA PRO A 182 17.34 -8.16 -9.10
C PRO A 182 17.59 -7.03 -8.10
N ARG A 183 18.69 -6.31 -8.32
CA ARG A 183 19.09 -5.11 -7.56
C ARG A 183 19.26 -3.93 -8.47
N LEU A 184 18.98 -2.74 -7.96
CA LEU A 184 19.16 -1.49 -8.69
C LEU A 184 20.64 -1.26 -9.00
N THR A 185 20.95 -1.01 -10.28
CA THR A 185 22.31 -0.72 -10.76
C THR A 185 22.49 0.75 -11.19
N GLY A 186 21.39 1.49 -11.36
CA GLY A 186 21.41 2.91 -11.69
C GLY A 186 20.10 3.61 -11.33
N ILE A 187 20.15 4.93 -11.13
CA ILE A 187 18.96 5.74 -10.80
C ILE A 187 18.08 6.09 -12.02
N ARG A 188 18.58 5.81 -13.23
CA ARG A 188 17.89 6.08 -14.50
C ARG A 188 17.22 4.82 -15.05
N GLU A 189 16.30 5.03 -15.96
CA GLU A 189 15.58 3.99 -16.70
C GLU A 189 16.52 3.06 -17.48
N ASN A 190 16.04 1.87 -17.79
CA ASN A 190 16.74 0.87 -18.60
C ASN A 190 16.53 1.09 -20.11
N CYS A 191 17.10 0.20 -20.92
CA CYS A 191 17.08 0.28 -22.38
C CYS A 191 15.68 0.29 -23.01
N LYS A 192 14.62 -0.19 -22.32
CA LYS A 192 13.25 -0.19 -22.85
C LYS A 192 12.62 1.21 -22.90
N PHE A 193 13.23 2.17 -22.20
CA PHE A 193 12.80 3.56 -22.15
C PHE A 193 13.89 4.53 -22.60
N GLN A 194 15.06 4.02 -23.00
CA GLN A 194 16.13 4.83 -23.58
C GLN A 194 16.02 4.81 -25.11
N ASN A 195 16.18 5.96 -25.74
CA ASN A 195 16.39 6.04 -27.17
C ASN A 195 17.88 5.77 -27.47
N VAL A 196 18.18 4.90 -28.43
CA VAL A 196 19.56 4.56 -28.83
C VAL A 196 20.29 5.76 -29.43
N GLU A 197 19.59 6.63 -30.15
CA GLU A 197 20.14 7.82 -30.81
C GLU A 197 20.18 9.05 -29.89
N ASP A 198 19.27 9.14 -28.93
CA ASP A 198 19.28 10.18 -27.88
C ASP A 198 18.95 9.61 -26.49
N PRO A 199 19.91 8.98 -25.81
CA PRO A 199 19.70 8.43 -24.47
C PRO A 199 19.33 9.49 -23.42
N ALA A 200 19.52 10.78 -23.69
CA ALA A 200 19.17 11.85 -22.78
C ALA A 200 17.66 12.16 -22.75
N THR A 201 16.89 11.65 -23.72
CA THR A 201 15.43 11.75 -23.70
C THR A 201 14.78 10.73 -22.78
N GLY A 202 15.23 9.47 -22.75
CA GLY A 202 14.86 8.52 -21.70
C GLY A 202 13.36 8.42 -21.42
N ILE A 203 13.01 8.25 -20.14
CA ILE A 203 11.61 8.20 -19.66
C ILE A 203 10.84 9.51 -19.91
N LYS A 204 11.52 10.63 -20.19
CA LYS A 204 10.87 11.91 -20.53
C LYS A 204 10.07 11.79 -21.82
N THR A 205 10.46 10.93 -22.76
CA THR A 205 9.76 10.75 -24.04
C THR A 205 8.35 10.24 -23.81
N VAL A 206 8.20 9.13 -23.10
CA VAL A 206 6.89 8.52 -22.80
C VAL A 206 6.04 9.43 -21.91
N VAL A 207 6.64 10.14 -20.95
CA VAL A 207 5.93 11.09 -20.08
C VAL A 207 5.41 12.29 -20.87
N ARG A 208 6.23 12.83 -21.78
CA ARG A 208 5.82 13.93 -22.67
C ARG A 208 4.69 13.49 -23.59
N ALA A 209 4.84 12.36 -24.27
CA ALA A 209 3.81 11.81 -25.15
C ALA A 209 2.49 11.58 -24.39
N ALA A 210 2.55 10.96 -23.20
CA ALA A 210 1.40 10.78 -22.32
C ALA A 210 0.64 12.10 -22.05
N LYS A 211 1.35 13.18 -21.76
CA LYS A 211 0.74 14.48 -21.41
C LYS A 211 0.27 15.26 -22.64
N GLU A 212 1.13 15.39 -23.65
CA GLU A 212 0.91 16.26 -24.80
C GLU A 212 0.02 15.62 -25.87
N GLU A 213 0.16 14.31 -26.10
CA GLU A 213 -0.52 13.60 -27.19
C GLU A 213 -1.77 12.86 -26.69
N TYR A 214 -1.69 12.25 -25.50
CA TYR A 214 -2.77 11.45 -24.91
C TYR A 214 -3.58 12.21 -23.84
N GLY A 215 -3.20 13.45 -23.51
CA GLY A 215 -3.97 14.34 -22.65
C GLY A 215 -4.02 13.90 -21.17
N LEU A 216 -2.98 13.20 -20.69
CA LEU A 216 -2.83 12.87 -19.28
C LEU A 216 -2.50 14.12 -18.46
N LYS A 217 -3.03 14.17 -17.25
CA LYS A 217 -2.71 15.20 -16.25
C LYS A 217 -1.52 14.82 -15.39
N TYR A 218 -1.37 13.51 -15.12
CA TYR A 218 -0.31 13.02 -14.26
C TYR A 218 0.39 11.77 -14.82
N ALA A 219 1.68 11.66 -14.61
CA ALA A 219 2.46 10.46 -14.86
C ALA A 219 3.22 10.08 -13.59
N PHE A 220 3.06 8.84 -13.16
CA PHE A 220 3.72 8.27 -11.98
C PHE A 220 4.64 7.13 -12.42
N VAL A 221 5.67 6.86 -11.62
CA VAL A 221 6.55 5.70 -11.81
C VAL A 221 6.71 4.91 -10.52
N TRP A 222 6.97 3.62 -10.63
CA TRP A 222 7.15 2.74 -9.48
C TRP A 222 8.61 2.65 -9.00
N HIS A 223 8.85 2.47 -7.71
CA HIS A 223 10.11 1.93 -7.17
C HIS A 223 9.87 1.29 -5.79
N ALA A 224 10.70 0.33 -5.38
CA ALA A 224 10.71 -0.15 -4.00
C ALA A 224 11.40 0.86 -3.04
N ILE A 225 11.06 0.84 -1.74
CA ILE A 225 11.62 1.77 -0.73
C ILE A 225 13.15 1.65 -0.54
N THR A 226 13.73 0.52 -0.91
CA THR A 226 15.18 0.26 -0.86
C THR A 226 15.86 0.46 -2.23
N GLY A 227 15.11 0.93 -3.24
CA GLY A 227 15.57 1.22 -4.60
C GLY A 227 15.00 0.26 -5.65
N TYR A 228 15.04 -1.04 -5.38
CA TYR A 228 14.38 -2.12 -6.12
C TYR A 228 14.14 -3.29 -5.13
N TRP A 229 13.52 -4.40 -5.53
CA TRP A 229 13.25 -5.54 -4.62
C TRP A 229 14.48 -6.00 -3.82
N GLY A 230 15.64 -6.20 -4.48
CA GLY A 230 16.90 -6.49 -3.81
C GLY A 230 17.69 -5.27 -3.32
N GLY A 231 17.10 -4.08 -3.27
CA GLY A 231 17.77 -2.84 -2.92
C GLY A 231 18.80 -2.36 -3.97
N VAL A 232 19.76 -1.54 -3.54
CA VAL A 232 20.83 -0.99 -4.39
C VAL A 232 22.01 -1.96 -4.41
N ARG A 233 22.49 -2.36 -5.59
CA ARG A 233 23.61 -3.31 -5.71
C ARG A 233 24.89 -2.74 -5.05
N PRO A 234 25.49 -3.44 -4.08
CA PRO A 234 26.80 -3.06 -3.54
C PRO A 234 27.89 -3.07 -4.62
N GLY A 235 28.70 -2.01 -4.68
CA GLY A 235 29.81 -1.90 -5.64
C GLY A 235 29.39 -1.66 -7.09
N ALA A 236 28.12 -1.38 -7.38
CA ALA A 236 27.70 -0.98 -8.72
C ALA A 236 28.33 0.35 -9.13
N ALA A 237 28.87 0.38 -10.35
CA ALA A 237 29.53 1.55 -10.92
C ALA A 237 28.60 2.77 -10.93
N GLY A 238 29.05 3.88 -10.35
CA GLY A 238 28.27 5.13 -10.25
C GLY A 238 27.27 5.17 -9.09
N MET A 239 27.15 4.10 -8.31
CA MET A 239 26.27 3.98 -7.14
C MET A 239 27.05 3.93 -5.81
N GLU A 240 28.39 3.92 -5.86
CA GLU A 240 29.27 3.76 -4.69
C GLU A 240 29.02 4.83 -3.63
N ARG A 241 28.68 6.06 -4.07
CA ARG A 241 28.38 7.17 -3.15
C ARG A 241 27.26 6.83 -2.18
N TYR A 242 26.32 5.96 -2.53
CA TYR A 242 25.21 5.59 -1.65
C TYR A 242 25.58 4.59 -0.56
N GLY A 243 26.79 4.01 -0.63
CA GLY A 243 27.34 3.15 0.42
C GLY A 243 26.45 1.95 0.73
N SER A 244 25.85 1.34 -0.30
CA SER A 244 25.01 0.16 -0.11
C SER A 244 25.83 -1.02 0.41
N SER A 245 25.28 -1.72 1.39
CA SER A 245 25.85 -2.96 1.95
C SER A 245 24.76 -4.02 2.09
N MET A 246 25.18 -5.28 2.08
CA MET A 246 24.21 -6.38 2.12
C MET A 246 23.70 -6.62 3.53
N GLN A 247 22.38 -6.61 3.67
CA GLN A 247 21.67 -6.80 4.93
C GLN A 247 20.62 -7.90 4.75
N PHE A 248 20.41 -8.71 5.78
CA PHE A 248 19.45 -9.80 5.75
C PHE A 248 18.29 -9.48 6.70
N PRO A 249 17.04 -9.49 6.19
CA PRO A 249 15.84 -9.36 7.01
C PRO A 249 15.88 -10.23 8.27
N LYS A 250 15.61 -9.61 9.42
CA LYS A 250 15.35 -10.31 10.69
C LYS A 250 13.86 -10.28 10.97
N ILE A 251 13.21 -11.40 10.67
CA ILE A 251 11.76 -11.54 10.84
C ILE A 251 11.42 -11.73 12.33
N SER A 252 10.51 -10.91 12.86
CA SER A 252 9.99 -11.07 14.22
C SER A 252 9.03 -12.27 14.28
N PRO A 253 8.81 -12.87 15.47
CA PRO A 253 7.77 -13.89 15.62
C PRO A 253 6.39 -13.41 15.16
N GLY A 254 6.06 -12.14 15.42
CA GLY A 254 4.79 -11.56 15.02
C GLY A 254 4.64 -11.40 13.51
N VAL A 255 5.68 -10.96 12.81
CA VAL A 255 5.67 -10.93 11.34
C VAL A 255 5.58 -12.35 10.78
N ALA A 256 6.35 -13.30 11.31
CA ALA A 256 6.33 -14.69 10.85
C ALA A 256 4.95 -15.37 11.03
N GLU A 257 4.17 -14.99 12.06
CA GLU A 257 2.81 -15.50 12.24
C GLU A 257 1.81 -14.85 11.28
N ASN A 258 1.93 -13.54 11.07
CA ASN A 258 1.00 -12.79 10.22
C ASN A 258 1.29 -12.98 8.71
N ASP A 259 2.54 -13.25 8.35
CA ASP A 259 3.02 -13.56 7.01
C ASP A 259 4.20 -14.56 7.06
N PRO A 260 3.91 -15.87 7.17
CA PRO A 260 4.90 -16.93 7.17
C PRO A 260 5.70 -16.99 5.87
N GLY A 261 5.12 -16.52 4.75
CA GLY A 261 5.78 -16.50 3.45
C GLY A 261 7.07 -15.69 3.50
N MET A 262 7.05 -14.57 4.22
CA MET A 262 8.20 -13.69 4.42
C MET A 262 9.41 -14.38 5.06
N THR A 263 9.22 -15.49 5.80
CA THR A 263 10.35 -16.22 6.40
C THR A 263 11.20 -16.99 5.38
N THR A 264 10.65 -17.23 4.20
CA THR A 264 11.27 -18.04 3.13
C THR A 264 11.30 -17.34 1.78
N ASP A 265 10.88 -16.07 1.75
CA ASP A 265 10.83 -15.30 0.53
C ASP A 265 12.24 -14.99 0.00
N TRP A 266 12.32 -14.60 -1.26
CA TRP A 266 13.61 -14.42 -1.93
C TRP A 266 14.36 -13.20 -1.40
N ILE A 267 13.67 -12.19 -0.90
CA ILE A 267 14.28 -11.00 -0.31
C ILE A 267 14.97 -11.37 1.00
N THR A 268 14.32 -12.16 1.85
CA THR A 268 14.94 -12.69 3.07
C THR A 268 16.09 -13.63 2.77
N ALA A 269 15.92 -14.55 1.82
CA ALA A 269 16.94 -15.54 1.49
C ALA A 269 18.20 -14.94 0.83
N GLN A 270 18.04 -13.96 -0.08
CA GLN A 270 19.14 -13.38 -0.86
C GLN A 270 19.65 -12.03 -0.32
N GLY A 271 18.96 -11.47 0.68
CA GLY A 271 19.32 -10.21 1.32
C GLY A 271 19.00 -8.97 0.46
N VAL A 272 19.10 -7.79 1.09
CA VAL A 272 18.82 -6.48 0.52
C VAL A 272 20.07 -5.61 0.54
N GLY A 273 20.36 -4.99 -0.61
CA GLY A 273 21.39 -3.95 -0.73
C GLY A 273 20.90 -2.66 -0.09
N LEU A 274 21.04 -2.58 1.23
CA LEU A 274 20.57 -1.44 1.99
C LEU A 274 21.58 -0.30 1.90
N MET A 275 21.11 0.83 1.36
CA MET A 275 21.85 2.08 1.36
C MET A 275 22.24 2.50 2.78
N HIS A 276 23.42 3.09 2.92
CA HIS A 276 23.81 3.65 4.21
C HIS A 276 22.78 4.70 4.66
N PRO A 277 22.28 4.69 5.92
CA PRO A 277 21.19 5.57 6.36
C PRO A 277 21.40 7.08 6.12
N ARG A 278 22.65 7.54 6.07
CA ARG A 278 22.99 8.95 5.75
C ARG A 278 22.91 9.30 4.26
N ALA A 279 22.92 8.30 3.39
CA ALA A 279 22.88 8.48 1.95
C ALA A 279 21.45 8.44 1.38
N VAL A 280 20.47 7.95 2.14
CA VAL A 280 19.10 7.71 1.67
C VAL A 280 18.45 9.00 1.16
N TYR A 281 18.57 10.11 1.91
CA TYR A 281 18.04 11.41 1.45
C TYR A 281 18.64 11.81 0.10
N ARG A 282 19.97 11.76 -0.03
CA ARG A 282 20.66 12.11 -1.28
C ARG A 282 20.24 11.22 -2.44
N PHE A 283 20.09 9.91 -2.21
CA PHE A 283 19.63 8.98 -3.24
C PHE A 283 18.27 9.39 -3.81
N TYR A 284 17.31 9.66 -2.94
CA TYR A 284 15.97 10.06 -3.38
C TYR A 284 15.90 11.48 -3.91
N ASP A 285 16.68 12.41 -3.36
CA ASP A 285 16.83 13.76 -3.91
C ASP A 285 17.34 13.70 -5.36
N GLU A 286 18.40 12.93 -5.63
CA GLU A 286 18.94 12.76 -6.99
C GLU A 286 17.97 12.03 -7.94
N GLN A 287 17.38 10.91 -7.50
CA GLN A 287 16.46 10.13 -8.32
C GLN A 287 15.17 10.90 -8.61
N HIS A 288 14.54 11.49 -7.60
CA HIS A 288 13.29 12.23 -7.76
C HIS A 288 13.50 13.56 -8.49
N ALA A 289 14.66 14.22 -8.35
CA ALA A 289 14.99 15.38 -9.18
C ALA A 289 15.10 15.01 -10.66
N TYR A 290 15.71 13.87 -10.98
CA TYR A 290 15.75 13.35 -12.35
C TYR A 290 14.34 13.07 -12.90
N LEU A 291 13.51 12.35 -12.14
CA LEU A 291 12.14 12.04 -12.54
C LEU A 291 11.28 13.30 -12.70
N ALA A 292 11.39 14.25 -11.78
CA ALA A 292 10.68 15.53 -11.87
C ALA A 292 11.13 16.34 -13.11
N ALA A 293 12.43 16.34 -13.44
CA ALA A 293 12.94 16.97 -14.66
C ALA A 293 12.46 16.27 -15.95
N ALA A 294 12.16 14.97 -15.87
CA ALA A 294 11.51 14.21 -16.93
C ALA A 294 9.98 14.45 -17.00
N GLY A 295 9.41 15.22 -16.07
CA GLY A 295 8.00 15.55 -16.02
C GLY A 295 7.13 14.55 -15.26
N VAL A 296 7.72 13.61 -14.52
CA VAL A 296 6.98 12.70 -13.62
C VAL A 296 6.42 13.48 -12.44
N ASP A 297 5.15 13.25 -12.11
CA ASP A 297 4.41 14.00 -11.07
C ASP A 297 4.41 13.31 -9.70
N GLY A 298 4.76 12.03 -9.65
CA GLY A 298 4.83 11.28 -8.40
C GLY A 298 5.36 9.86 -8.56
N VAL A 299 5.43 9.14 -7.44
CA VAL A 299 5.94 7.77 -7.40
C VAL A 299 4.99 6.84 -6.65
N LYS A 300 4.85 5.60 -7.13
CA LYS A 300 4.31 4.45 -6.36
C LYS A 300 5.49 3.81 -5.64
N VAL A 301 5.48 3.82 -4.31
CA VAL A 301 6.59 3.30 -3.49
C VAL A 301 6.22 1.99 -2.84
N ASP A 302 6.87 0.92 -3.27
CA ASP A 302 6.59 -0.45 -2.83
C ASP A 302 7.49 -0.93 -1.71
N GLU A 303 7.19 -2.13 -1.21
CA GLU A 303 8.06 -2.88 -0.29
C GLU A 303 8.39 -2.10 0.99
N GLN A 304 7.51 -1.19 1.41
CA GLN A 304 7.76 -0.33 2.58
C GLN A 304 7.85 -1.12 3.88
N CYS A 305 7.18 -2.27 3.95
CA CYS A 305 7.17 -3.17 5.09
C CYS A 305 8.56 -3.78 5.37
N ILE A 306 9.46 -3.90 4.38
CA ILE A 306 10.78 -4.51 4.58
C ILE A 306 11.63 -3.76 5.62
N LEU A 307 11.35 -2.47 5.84
CA LEU A 307 12.06 -1.68 6.84
C LEU A 307 11.81 -2.17 8.27
N GLU A 308 10.72 -2.91 8.49
CA GLU A 308 10.39 -3.56 9.76
C GLU A 308 11.45 -4.60 10.17
N THR A 309 12.05 -5.27 9.18
CA THR A 309 12.95 -6.42 9.39
C THR A 309 14.42 -6.04 9.25
N LEU A 310 14.71 -4.82 8.78
CA LEU A 310 16.08 -4.32 8.56
C LEU A 310 16.56 -3.37 9.67
N GLY A 311 15.80 -3.20 10.76
CA GLY A 311 16.09 -2.22 11.81
C GLY A 311 17.33 -2.51 12.68
N ALA A 312 17.75 -3.77 12.78
CA ALA A 312 18.84 -4.20 13.65
C ALA A 312 20.20 -3.62 13.20
N GLY A 313 20.95 -2.99 14.12
CA GLY A 313 22.21 -2.30 13.79
C GLY A 313 22.00 -0.92 13.16
N HIS A 314 20.74 -0.48 13.02
CA HIS A 314 20.37 0.83 12.46
C HIS A 314 19.56 1.69 13.44
N GLY A 315 19.51 1.30 14.71
CA GLY A 315 18.82 2.03 15.77
C GLY A 315 17.35 1.64 15.89
N GLY A 316 16.98 0.47 15.40
CA GLY A 316 15.61 -0.04 15.42
C GLY A 316 14.77 0.35 14.22
N ARG A 317 13.71 -0.42 14.01
CA ARG A 317 12.78 -0.33 12.87
C ARG A 317 12.11 1.03 12.76
N ALA A 318 11.64 1.60 13.87
CA ALA A 318 10.99 2.91 13.85
C ALA A 318 11.96 4.03 13.42
N GLN A 319 13.23 3.93 13.82
CA GLN A 319 14.26 4.90 13.45
C GLN A 319 14.67 4.76 11.98
N LEU A 320 14.84 3.53 11.50
CA LEU A 320 15.14 3.25 10.10
C LEU A 320 14.00 3.73 9.21
N THR A 321 12.75 3.37 9.51
CA THR A 321 11.57 3.83 8.78
C THR A 321 11.46 5.34 8.75
N ARG A 322 11.69 6.04 9.87
CA ARG A 322 11.72 7.51 9.88
C ARG A 322 12.74 8.06 8.88
N ARG A 323 13.99 7.59 8.93
CA ARG A 323 15.06 8.05 8.03
C ARG A 323 14.77 7.74 6.56
N SER A 324 14.23 6.55 6.30
CA SER A 324 13.86 6.05 4.98
C SER A 324 12.49 6.52 4.50
N THR A 325 11.86 7.48 5.17
CA THR A 325 10.60 8.09 4.69
C THR A 325 10.58 9.61 4.87
N LEU A 326 11.72 10.22 5.28
CA LEU A 326 11.82 11.66 5.53
C LEU A 326 11.36 12.50 4.33
N TRP A 327 11.69 12.09 3.10
CA TRP A 327 11.25 12.78 1.89
C TRP A 327 9.72 12.71 1.68
N GLN A 328 9.08 11.63 2.12
CA GLN A 328 7.61 11.52 2.09
C GLN A 328 6.96 12.44 3.14
N ILE A 329 7.54 12.51 4.34
CA ILE A 329 7.04 13.34 5.46
C ILE A 329 7.12 14.83 5.12
N GLY A 330 8.10 15.26 4.31
CA GLY A 330 8.20 16.62 3.77
C GLY A 330 6.95 17.09 3.03
N SER A 331 6.13 16.17 2.48
CA SER A 331 4.87 16.44 1.78
C SER A 331 3.64 16.58 2.71
N SER A 332 3.83 16.85 4.01
CA SER A 332 2.78 16.90 5.05
C SER A 332 1.55 17.81 4.82
N LYS A 333 1.50 18.57 3.72
CA LYS A 333 0.34 19.37 3.28
C LYS A 333 -0.65 18.55 2.41
N GLN A 334 -0.16 17.55 1.69
CA GLN A 334 -0.98 16.65 0.86
C GLN A 334 -1.09 15.29 1.55
N THR A 335 -2.21 14.59 1.36
CA THR A 335 -2.32 13.22 1.86
C THR A 335 -1.59 12.28 0.90
N ALA A 336 -0.83 11.35 1.45
CA ALA A 336 -0.42 10.16 0.71
C ALA A 336 -1.66 9.30 0.41
N VAL A 337 -1.61 8.62 -0.72
CA VAL A 337 -2.47 7.48 -1.02
C VAL A 337 -1.71 6.23 -0.56
N VAL A 338 -2.37 5.32 0.14
CA VAL A 338 -1.74 4.12 0.70
C VAL A 338 -2.57 2.90 0.37
N ARG A 339 -1.93 1.84 -0.12
CA ARG A 339 -2.56 0.54 -0.34
C ARG A 339 -3.22 0.04 0.95
N ALA A 340 -4.51 -0.29 0.86
CA ALA A 340 -5.31 -0.73 2.00
C ALA A 340 -5.27 -2.25 2.23
N SER A 341 -4.65 -2.99 1.32
CA SER A 341 -4.50 -4.45 1.37
C SER A 341 -3.23 -4.86 0.64
N ASP A 342 -2.92 -6.15 0.74
CA ASP A 342 -2.06 -6.83 -0.21
C ASP A 342 -2.62 -6.75 -1.65
N ASP A 343 -1.86 -7.24 -2.63
CA ASP A 343 -2.22 -7.17 -4.04
C ASP A 343 -3.58 -7.81 -4.32
N PHE A 344 -4.33 -7.16 -5.22
CA PHE A 344 -5.46 -7.81 -5.85
C PHE A 344 -4.96 -8.81 -6.89
N PHE A 345 -5.35 -10.08 -6.78
CA PHE A 345 -4.96 -11.14 -7.71
C PHE A 345 -6.11 -11.48 -8.68
N PRO A 346 -6.29 -10.76 -9.81
CA PRO A 346 -7.47 -10.86 -10.68
C PRO A 346 -7.70 -12.25 -11.29
N ARG A 347 -6.67 -13.12 -11.29
CA ARG A 347 -6.76 -14.49 -11.81
C ARG A 347 -7.07 -15.53 -10.74
N ASP A 348 -7.07 -15.15 -9.47
CA ASP A 348 -7.45 -16.02 -8.36
C ASP A 348 -8.86 -15.66 -7.88
N PRO A 349 -9.86 -16.53 -8.15
CA PRO A 349 -11.22 -16.31 -7.71
C PRO A 349 -11.37 -16.13 -6.19
N ALA A 350 -10.50 -16.76 -5.39
CA ALA A 350 -10.54 -16.65 -3.94
C ALA A 350 -10.15 -15.24 -3.45
N SER A 351 -9.38 -14.48 -4.24
CA SER A 351 -8.93 -13.15 -3.86
C SER A 351 -10.05 -12.09 -3.93
N HIS A 352 -11.06 -12.26 -4.77
CA HIS A 352 -12.05 -11.19 -5.06
C HIS A 352 -12.82 -10.74 -3.82
N THR A 353 -13.43 -11.69 -3.11
CA THR A 353 -14.32 -11.40 -1.98
C THR A 353 -13.54 -10.89 -0.77
N ILE A 354 -12.42 -11.55 -0.46
CA ILE A 354 -11.56 -11.16 0.67
C ILE A 354 -10.88 -9.82 0.42
N HIS A 355 -10.54 -9.47 -0.83
CA HIS A 355 -9.96 -8.18 -1.16
C HIS A 355 -10.89 -7.04 -0.75
N ILE A 356 -12.17 -7.08 -1.16
CA ILE A 356 -13.15 -6.04 -0.81
C ILE A 356 -13.33 -5.93 0.71
N ALA A 357 -13.41 -7.07 1.41
CA ALA A 357 -13.51 -7.06 2.86
C ALA A 357 -12.25 -6.40 3.48
N ALA A 358 -11.06 -6.87 3.12
CA ALA A 358 -9.80 -6.36 3.67
C ALA A 358 -9.63 -4.85 3.45
N VAL A 359 -9.82 -4.34 2.23
CA VAL A 359 -9.68 -2.91 1.95
C VAL A 359 -10.70 -2.08 2.71
N ALA A 360 -11.94 -2.56 2.89
CA ALA A 360 -12.97 -1.84 3.64
C ALA A 360 -12.64 -1.77 5.13
N TYR A 361 -12.31 -2.89 5.77
CA TYR A 361 -11.96 -2.91 7.21
C TYR A 361 -10.66 -2.14 7.48
N ASN A 362 -9.62 -2.31 6.66
CA ASN A 362 -8.36 -1.57 6.86
C ASN A 362 -8.54 -0.05 6.64
N SER A 363 -9.50 0.36 5.81
CA SER A 363 -9.85 1.78 5.61
C SER A 363 -10.45 2.46 6.86
N VAL A 364 -10.93 1.68 7.84
CA VAL A 364 -11.39 2.20 9.14
C VAL A 364 -10.22 2.87 9.87
N PHE A 365 -9.08 2.19 9.95
CA PHE A 365 -7.88 2.68 10.62
C PHE A 365 -7.04 3.58 9.72
N LEU A 366 -6.62 3.09 8.54
CA LEU A 366 -5.72 3.82 7.63
C LEU A 366 -6.30 5.17 7.23
N GLY A 367 -7.63 5.24 7.08
CA GLY A 367 -8.36 6.43 6.69
C GLY A 367 -8.26 7.62 7.64
N GLU A 368 -7.85 7.40 8.88
CA GLU A 368 -7.59 8.48 9.84
C GLU A 368 -6.27 9.20 9.55
N PHE A 369 -5.34 8.56 8.83
CA PHE A 369 -3.99 9.07 8.56
C PHE A 369 -3.76 9.38 7.09
N MET A 370 -4.23 8.54 6.18
CA MET A 370 -3.96 8.59 4.73
C MET A 370 -5.22 8.29 3.91
N LEU A 371 -5.16 8.51 2.60
CA LEU A 371 -6.25 8.09 1.71
C LEU A 371 -6.05 6.62 1.33
N PRO A 372 -6.95 5.70 1.71
CA PRO A 372 -6.83 4.31 1.32
C PRO A 372 -6.99 4.13 -0.20
N ASP A 373 -6.06 3.39 -0.79
CA ASP A 373 -6.11 2.88 -2.15
C ASP A 373 -6.64 1.45 -2.12
N TRP A 374 -7.69 1.19 -2.89
CA TRP A 374 -8.31 -0.13 -2.97
C TRP A 374 -7.71 -0.98 -4.09
N ASP A 375 -6.59 -0.53 -4.65
CA ASP A 375 -5.81 -1.16 -5.70
C ASP A 375 -6.46 -1.09 -7.09
N MET A 376 -5.63 -1.30 -8.11
CA MET A 376 -6.08 -1.51 -9.47
C MET A 376 -7.04 -2.71 -9.56
N PHE A 377 -7.80 -2.77 -10.65
CA PHE A 377 -8.63 -3.94 -10.95
C PHE A 377 -8.69 -4.19 -12.47
N HIS A 378 -8.99 -5.43 -12.84
CA HIS A 378 -9.35 -5.75 -14.22
C HIS A 378 -10.83 -5.42 -14.45
N SER A 379 -11.10 -4.65 -15.50
CA SER A 379 -12.45 -4.40 -15.99
C SER A 379 -13.04 -5.62 -16.70
N LEU A 380 -12.26 -6.33 -17.52
CA LEU A 380 -12.71 -7.46 -18.32
C LEU A 380 -12.48 -8.79 -17.60
N GLN A 381 -13.32 -9.08 -16.61
CA GLN A 381 -13.31 -10.35 -15.86
C GLN A 381 -14.69 -10.63 -15.26
N PRO A 382 -14.99 -11.88 -14.84
CA PRO A 382 -16.29 -12.21 -14.24
C PRO A 382 -16.67 -11.34 -13.03
N ALA A 383 -15.68 -10.87 -12.26
CA ALA A 383 -15.88 -9.99 -11.10
C ALA A 383 -15.73 -8.48 -11.44
N GLY A 384 -15.79 -8.10 -12.73
CA GLY A 384 -15.54 -6.72 -13.18
C GLY A 384 -16.48 -5.70 -12.53
N ASP A 385 -17.81 -5.90 -12.64
CA ASP A 385 -18.80 -5.02 -12.00
C ASP A 385 -18.66 -5.00 -10.46
N TYR A 386 -18.30 -6.15 -9.86
CA TYR A 386 -18.09 -6.29 -8.42
C TYR A 386 -16.94 -5.39 -7.95
N HIS A 387 -15.79 -5.42 -8.63
CA HIS A 387 -14.65 -4.57 -8.31
C HIS A 387 -14.86 -3.10 -8.74
N GLY A 388 -15.45 -2.85 -9.90
CA GLY A 388 -15.73 -1.50 -10.39
C GLY A 388 -16.63 -0.70 -9.45
N SER A 389 -17.71 -1.32 -8.96
CA SER A 389 -18.59 -0.70 -7.95
C SER A 389 -17.87 -0.43 -6.62
N ALA A 390 -16.99 -1.33 -6.18
CA ALA A 390 -16.20 -1.18 -4.96
C ALA A 390 -15.22 0.00 -5.04
N ARG A 391 -14.53 0.16 -6.17
CA ARG A 391 -13.65 1.32 -6.40
C ARG A 391 -14.45 2.62 -6.46
N ALA A 392 -15.64 2.61 -7.06
CA ALA A 392 -16.51 3.80 -7.11
C ALA A 392 -16.95 4.28 -5.71
N ILE A 393 -17.26 3.37 -4.78
CA ILE A 393 -17.65 3.73 -3.40
C ILE A 393 -16.46 3.95 -2.45
N SER A 394 -15.25 3.52 -2.81
CA SER A 394 -14.04 3.62 -1.96
C SER A 394 -13.71 5.05 -1.50
N GLY A 395 -14.00 6.04 -2.34
CA GLY A 395 -13.54 7.41 -2.17
C GLY A 395 -12.04 7.64 -2.40
N GLY A 396 -11.31 6.58 -2.78
CA GLY A 396 -9.92 6.60 -3.22
C GLY A 396 -9.78 6.75 -4.75
N PRO A 397 -8.58 6.50 -5.30
CA PRO A 397 -8.35 6.45 -6.75
C PRO A 397 -9.16 5.34 -7.44
N VAL A 398 -9.48 5.55 -8.72
CA VAL A 398 -10.13 4.56 -9.58
C VAL A 398 -9.27 4.36 -10.81
N TYR A 399 -8.64 3.19 -10.93
CA TYR A 399 -7.77 2.87 -12.05
C TYR A 399 -7.78 1.38 -12.34
N VAL A 400 -7.52 1.04 -13.60
CA VAL A 400 -7.46 -0.35 -14.06
C VAL A 400 -6.04 -0.76 -14.42
N SER A 401 -5.85 -2.05 -14.63
CA SER A 401 -4.57 -2.64 -15.05
C SER A 401 -4.69 -3.61 -16.21
N ASP A 402 -5.87 -3.70 -16.86
CA ASP A 402 -6.05 -4.58 -18.02
C ASP A 402 -5.02 -4.28 -19.12
N ALA A 403 -4.62 -5.32 -19.83
CA ALA A 403 -3.79 -5.21 -21.02
C ALA A 403 -4.50 -4.43 -22.15
N PRO A 404 -3.76 -3.76 -23.04
CA PRO A 404 -4.35 -3.07 -24.19
C PRO A 404 -5.28 -3.98 -25.01
N GLY A 405 -6.48 -3.50 -25.32
CA GLY A 405 -7.50 -4.26 -26.04
C GLY A 405 -8.23 -5.33 -25.21
N LYS A 406 -8.00 -5.39 -23.89
CA LYS A 406 -8.67 -6.31 -22.95
C LYS A 406 -9.50 -5.56 -21.92
N HIS A 407 -10.16 -4.48 -22.33
CA HIS A 407 -11.02 -3.68 -21.44
C HIS A 407 -12.50 -4.02 -21.62
N ASP A 408 -13.27 -3.95 -20.54
CA ASP A 408 -14.74 -3.88 -20.60
C ASP A 408 -15.16 -2.41 -20.64
N PHE A 409 -15.35 -1.87 -21.84
CA PHE A 409 -15.75 -0.46 -22.01
C PHE A 409 -17.19 -0.18 -21.59
N GLU A 410 -18.06 -1.19 -21.54
CA GLU A 410 -19.42 -0.99 -21.05
C GLU A 410 -19.44 -0.81 -19.54
N LEU A 411 -18.61 -1.56 -18.81
CA LEU A 411 -18.34 -1.31 -17.40
C LEU A 411 -17.65 0.04 -17.18
N LEU A 412 -16.56 0.35 -17.92
CA LEU A 412 -15.81 1.58 -17.69
C LEU A 412 -16.65 2.83 -17.91
N LYS A 413 -17.54 2.86 -18.92
CA LYS A 413 -18.46 4.00 -19.14
C LYS A 413 -19.48 4.20 -18.02
N LYS A 414 -19.70 3.23 -17.12
CA LYS A 414 -20.54 3.41 -15.91
C LYS A 414 -19.84 4.23 -14.83
N ILE A 415 -18.50 4.24 -14.80
CA ILE A 415 -17.70 4.83 -13.71
C ILE A 415 -16.75 5.94 -14.17
N VAL A 416 -16.49 6.07 -15.47
CA VAL A 416 -15.63 7.08 -16.09
C VAL A 416 -16.47 8.01 -16.97
N LEU A 417 -16.33 9.32 -16.76
CA LEU A 417 -16.97 10.34 -17.59
C LEU A 417 -16.17 10.59 -18.87
N PRO A 418 -16.79 11.14 -19.94
CA PRO A 418 -16.11 11.38 -21.22
C PRO A 418 -14.86 12.27 -21.14
N ASP A 419 -14.76 13.13 -20.12
CA ASP A 419 -13.59 13.97 -19.87
C ASP A 419 -12.48 13.27 -19.06
N GLY A 420 -12.67 11.99 -18.72
CA GLY A 420 -11.77 11.17 -17.91
C GLY A 420 -11.87 11.40 -16.40
N SER A 421 -12.81 12.24 -15.94
CA SER A 421 -13.11 12.37 -14.50
C SER A 421 -13.96 11.21 -14.00
N VAL A 422 -13.98 11.00 -12.68
CA VAL A 422 -14.77 9.94 -12.04
C VAL A 422 -15.79 10.52 -11.05
N LEU A 423 -16.89 9.79 -10.84
CA LEU A 423 -17.93 10.14 -9.87
C LEU A 423 -17.54 9.71 -8.44
N ARG A 424 -16.32 10.08 -8.02
CA ARG A 424 -15.71 9.64 -6.76
C ARG A 424 -16.57 10.02 -5.55
N ALA A 425 -16.74 9.07 -4.64
CA ALA A 425 -17.32 9.35 -3.33
C ALA A 425 -16.41 10.24 -2.46
N ARG A 426 -17.00 11.07 -1.59
CA ARG A 426 -16.31 12.17 -0.89
C ARG A 426 -15.63 11.77 0.41
N LEU A 427 -16.21 10.80 1.13
CA LEU A 427 -15.63 10.24 2.35
C LEU A 427 -14.81 9.00 2.00
N LEU A 428 -14.35 8.30 3.03
CA LEU A 428 -13.65 7.03 2.87
C LEU A 428 -14.67 5.91 2.95
N GLY A 429 -14.62 4.98 2.00
CA GLY A 429 -15.43 3.77 2.04
C GLY A 429 -15.08 2.97 3.29
N ARG A 430 -16.07 2.73 4.14
CA ARG A 430 -15.92 1.97 5.40
C ARG A 430 -17.13 1.07 5.60
N PRO A 431 -16.98 -0.06 6.33
CA PRO A 431 -18.10 -0.86 6.76
C PRO A 431 -19.14 -0.01 7.49
N THR A 432 -20.42 -0.32 7.36
CA THR A 432 -21.46 0.25 8.23
C THR A 432 -21.26 -0.23 9.66
N LYS A 433 -21.84 0.51 10.62
CA LYS A 433 -21.70 0.23 12.05
C LYS A 433 -22.00 -1.24 12.39
N ASP A 434 -23.04 -1.79 11.80
CA ASP A 434 -23.48 -3.16 12.05
C ASP A 434 -22.57 -4.25 11.45
N CYS A 435 -21.65 -3.88 10.54
CA CYS A 435 -20.64 -4.79 10.02
C CYS A 435 -19.32 -4.77 10.83
N LEU A 436 -19.09 -3.78 11.69
CA LEU A 436 -17.76 -3.59 12.33
C LEU A 436 -17.33 -4.77 13.21
N PHE A 437 -18.27 -5.56 13.71
CA PHE A 437 -18.05 -6.70 14.60
C PHE A 437 -18.65 -8.00 14.03
N THR A 438 -18.90 -8.05 12.72
CA THR A 438 -19.30 -9.27 12.02
C THR A 438 -18.21 -9.69 11.03
N ASP A 439 -18.16 -10.98 10.72
CA ASP A 439 -17.20 -11.52 9.76
C ASP A 439 -17.90 -11.87 8.44
N PRO A 440 -18.08 -10.88 7.54
CA PRO A 440 -18.83 -11.06 6.29
C PRO A 440 -18.11 -11.96 5.27
N ALA A 441 -16.92 -12.44 5.61
CA ALA A 441 -16.13 -13.33 4.76
C ALA A 441 -16.28 -14.82 5.13
N ARG A 442 -16.62 -15.12 6.39
CA ARG A 442 -16.56 -16.49 6.94
C ARG A 442 -17.81 -16.95 7.69
N ASP A 443 -18.69 -16.05 8.12
CA ASP A 443 -19.82 -16.44 8.97
C ASP A 443 -20.98 -17.13 8.21
N GLY A 444 -20.93 -17.16 6.87
CA GLY A 444 -21.94 -17.80 6.03
C GLY A 444 -23.29 -17.09 5.99
N VAL A 445 -23.44 -15.92 6.61
CA VAL A 445 -24.73 -15.23 6.77
C VAL A 445 -24.64 -13.73 6.43
N SER A 446 -23.61 -13.03 6.89
CA SER A 446 -23.53 -11.57 6.78
C SER A 446 -23.15 -11.11 5.38
N LEU A 447 -23.75 -10.00 4.96
CA LEU A 447 -23.29 -9.21 3.82
C LEU A 447 -22.45 -8.04 4.32
N LEU A 448 -21.38 -7.71 3.59
CA LEU A 448 -20.61 -6.52 3.87
C LEU A 448 -21.32 -5.30 3.28
N LYS A 449 -21.71 -4.37 4.15
CA LYS A 449 -22.28 -3.08 3.78
C LYS A 449 -21.22 -2.01 3.92
N ILE A 450 -20.95 -1.28 2.84
CA ILE A 450 -19.98 -0.18 2.79
C ILE A 450 -20.75 1.11 2.53
N TRP A 451 -20.52 2.13 3.33
CA TRP A 451 -21.17 3.43 3.17
C TRP A 451 -20.18 4.52 2.78
N ASN A 452 -20.67 5.51 2.04
CA ASN A 452 -19.95 6.74 1.69
C ASN A 452 -20.96 7.86 1.36
N MET A 453 -20.49 9.06 1.03
CA MET A 453 -21.31 10.19 0.61
C MET A 453 -20.85 10.67 -0.77
N ASN A 454 -21.77 10.94 -1.69
CA ASN A 454 -21.45 11.66 -2.92
C ASN A 454 -21.84 13.15 -2.81
N LYS A 455 -21.92 13.88 -3.93
CA LYS A 455 -22.32 15.29 -3.94
C LYS A 455 -23.76 15.55 -3.50
N PHE A 456 -24.62 14.54 -3.61
CA PHE A 456 -26.08 14.68 -3.50
C PHE A 456 -26.67 13.92 -2.30
N THR A 457 -26.17 12.73 -1.98
CA THR A 457 -26.75 11.84 -0.96
C THR A 457 -25.74 10.81 -0.44
N GLY A 458 -26.17 9.97 0.51
CA GLY A 458 -25.46 8.78 0.96
C GLY A 458 -25.48 7.69 -0.10
N VAL A 459 -24.37 6.96 -0.20
CA VAL A 459 -24.17 5.81 -1.09
C VAL A 459 -23.93 4.58 -0.21
N LEU A 460 -24.62 3.48 -0.54
CA LEU A 460 -24.47 2.20 0.12
C LEU A 460 -24.15 1.13 -0.93
N GLY A 461 -23.03 0.44 -0.75
CA GLY A 461 -22.69 -0.77 -1.49
C GLY A 461 -22.92 -1.99 -0.59
N VAL A 462 -23.51 -3.04 -1.14
CA VAL A 462 -23.80 -4.29 -0.42
C VAL A 462 -23.14 -5.43 -1.17
N TYR A 463 -22.20 -6.10 -0.52
CA TYR A 463 -21.33 -7.10 -1.13
C TYR A 463 -21.50 -8.42 -0.41
N ASN A 464 -21.69 -9.49 -1.18
CA ASN A 464 -21.45 -10.83 -0.67
C ASN A 464 -19.95 -11.08 -0.72
N CYS A 465 -19.32 -11.18 0.45
CA CYS A 465 -17.88 -11.41 0.59
C CYS A 465 -17.56 -12.83 1.11
N GLN A 466 -18.55 -13.72 1.15
CA GLN A 466 -18.40 -15.05 1.72
C GLN A 466 -17.45 -15.93 0.92
N GLY A 467 -16.81 -16.88 1.60
CA GLY A 467 -16.15 -18.02 0.97
C GLY A 467 -14.64 -17.91 0.80
N ALA A 468 -14.00 -16.82 1.24
CA ALA A 468 -12.55 -16.72 1.24
C ALA A 468 -12.03 -15.88 2.42
N ALA A 469 -10.88 -16.26 2.94
CA ALA A 469 -10.13 -15.48 3.92
C ALA A 469 -8.63 -15.66 3.67
N TRP A 470 -7.85 -14.62 3.96
CA TRP A 470 -6.41 -14.76 4.04
C TRP A 470 -6.09 -15.68 5.23
N SER A 471 -5.77 -16.94 4.93
CA SER A 471 -5.22 -17.91 5.88
C SER A 471 -3.75 -18.07 5.58
N PHE A 472 -2.94 -17.80 6.59
CA PHE A 472 -1.53 -18.15 6.59
C PHE A 472 -1.24 -19.38 7.48
N VAL A 473 -2.31 -20.07 7.89
CA VAL A 473 -2.29 -21.30 8.68
C VAL A 473 -2.77 -22.45 7.81
#